data_AF-A0A7Y4NYJ9-F1
#
_entry.id   AF-A0A7Y4NYJ9-F1
#
_cell.length_a   1.000
_cell.length_b   1.000
_cell.length_c   1.000
_cell.angle_alpha   90.00
_cell.angle_beta   90.00
_cell.angle_gamma   90.00
#
_symmetry.space_group_name_H-M   'P 1'
#
loop_
_entity.id
_entity.type
_entity.pdbx_description
1 polymer ?
#
loop_
_entity_poly.entity_id
_entity_poly.type
_entity_poly.pdbx_seq_one_letter_code
_entity_poly.pdbx_strand_id
1 'polypeptide(L)'
;MNTRLDPPPVPPLPPAERDRIRRRVMTKSRPTTGTPIRRWVPAVAVGAVAAVAVGGVVIGRLNTASPPPVGGRTPTPSLSLSAPATKPAEAPADVDLGPLAGAAEIASRSCKIQPGPIQVLWARQVQGAAAGSKEAVLLVKGSAQPGGTYDHGIAVCQAGAMITPVRDTEWDEPTGARDLTPLGSGGISTPPSAYVWTLYRARPNIARIETRYVWQGGSSPWRKGVVTGGFAFADFRVSFTKKAPPGLEPELRAYDAAGRPVPVKPW
;
A
#
# COMPACT_ATOMS: atom_id res chain seq x y z
N MET A 1 -5.63 -9.05 44.19
CA MET A 1 -6.60 -7.96 43.94
C MET A 1 -7.44 -8.38 42.74
N ASN A 2 -8.73 -8.68 42.93
CA ASN A 2 -9.60 -9.22 41.89
C ASN A 2 -10.26 -8.08 41.10
N THR A 3 -9.87 -7.90 39.84
CA THR A 3 -10.58 -7.02 38.89
C THR A 3 -11.72 -7.79 38.24
N ARG A 4 -12.93 -7.63 38.79
CA ARG A 4 -14.19 -8.09 38.18
C ARG A 4 -14.39 -7.33 36.85
N LEU A 5 -14.43 -8.06 35.75
CA LEU A 5 -14.64 -7.57 34.36
C LEU A 5 -16.06 -7.87 33.87
N ASP A 6 -17.05 -7.89 34.77
CA ASP A 6 -18.44 -8.05 34.34
C ASP A 6 -18.99 -6.68 33.91
N PRO A 7 -19.37 -6.51 32.63
CA PRO A 7 -19.97 -5.27 32.17
C PRO A 7 -21.28 -5.02 32.93
N PRO A 8 -21.61 -3.74 33.22
CA PRO A 8 -22.82 -3.42 33.94
C PRO A 8 -24.05 -3.93 33.18
N PRO A 9 -25.03 -4.52 33.88
CA PRO A 9 -26.23 -5.04 33.25
C PRO A 9 -26.99 -3.90 32.56
N VAL A 10 -27.20 -4.06 31.25
CA VAL A 10 -27.95 -3.08 30.46
C VAL A 10 -29.45 -3.33 30.64
N PRO A 11 -30.24 -2.30 31.03
CA PRO A 11 -31.69 -2.44 31.16
C PRO A 11 -32.34 -2.88 29.83
N PRO A 12 -33.34 -3.77 29.86
CA PRO A 12 -34.04 -4.18 28.66
C PRO A 12 -34.77 -3.01 28.02
N LEU A 13 -34.63 -2.84 26.70
CA LEU A 13 -35.34 -1.82 25.96
C LEU A 13 -36.87 -2.04 26.02
N PRO A 14 -37.67 -0.98 26.26
CA PRO A 14 -39.12 -1.02 26.18
C PRO A 14 -39.60 -1.56 24.82
N PRO A 15 -40.71 -2.32 24.76
CA PRO A 15 -41.21 -2.93 23.53
C PRO A 15 -41.40 -1.93 22.37
N ALA A 16 -41.92 -0.74 22.66
CA ALA A 16 -42.15 0.32 21.68
C ALA A 16 -40.86 0.84 21.03
N GLU A 17 -39.77 0.92 21.81
CA GLU A 17 -38.48 1.37 21.33
C GLU A 17 -37.80 0.30 20.46
N ARG A 18 -37.95 -0.97 20.86
CA ARG A 18 -37.50 -2.13 20.09
C ARG A 18 -38.17 -2.18 18.71
N ASP A 19 -39.48 -1.96 18.64
CA ASP A 19 -40.23 -1.93 17.38
C ASP A 19 -39.87 -0.75 16.48
N ARG A 20 -39.57 0.41 17.08
CA ARG A 20 -39.09 1.59 16.35
C ARG A 20 -37.73 1.32 15.72
N ILE A 21 -36.80 0.72 16.46
CA ILE A 21 -35.46 0.35 15.96
C ILE A 21 -35.61 -0.68 14.83
N ARG A 22 -36.40 -1.74 15.03
CA ARG A 22 -36.65 -2.79 14.02
C ARG A 22 -37.18 -2.21 12.72
N ARG A 23 -38.18 -1.33 12.77
CA ARG A 23 -38.73 -0.66 11.57
C ARG A 23 -37.69 0.19 10.84
N ARG A 24 -36.85 0.91 11.58
CA ARG A 24 -35.80 1.77 10.99
C ARG A 24 -34.69 0.98 10.30
N VAL A 25 -34.36 -0.19 10.84
CA VAL A 25 -33.39 -1.10 10.21
C VAL A 25 -33.98 -1.67 8.92
N MET A 26 -35.21 -2.18 8.97
CA MET A 26 -35.86 -2.80 7.81
C MET A 26 -36.12 -1.81 6.65
N THR A 27 -36.40 -0.54 6.94
CA THR A 27 -36.58 0.47 5.89
C THR A 27 -35.27 0.90 5.22
N LYS A 28 -34.14 0.85 5.93
CA LYS A 28 -32.81 1.14 5.35
C LYS A 28 -32.27 0.02 4.47
N SER A 29 -32.72 -1.22 4.69
CA SER A 29 -32.26 -2.39 3.93
C SER A 29 -33.12 -2.73 2.71
N ARG A 30 -34.16 -1.93 2.38
CA ARG A 30 -34.95 -2.17 1.18
C ARG A 30 -34.23 -1.57 -0.05
N PRO A 31 -33.81 -2.38 -1.04
CA PRO A 31 -33.25 -1.85 -2.27
C PRO A 31 -34.32 -1.02 -2.97
N THR A 32 -33.99 0.23 -3.30
CA THR A 32 -34.84 1.08 -4.12
C THR A 32 -34.94 0.45 -5.51
N THR A 33 -36.10 -0.15 -5.82
CA THR A 33 -36.39 -0.69 -7.14
C THR A 33 -36.50 0.48 -8.12
N GLY A 34 -35.39 0.79 -8.79
CA GLY A 34 -35.32 1.84 -9.80
C GLY A 34 -36.14 1.45 -11.04
N THR A 35 -37.04 2.34 -11.43
CA THR A 35 -37.78 2.31 -12.71
C THR A 35 -36.81 2.30 -13.90
N PRO A 36 -37.06 1.50 -14.96
CA PRO A 36 -36.18 1.43 -16.12
C PRO A 36 -36.31 2.69 -16.99
N ILE A 37 -35.29 3.56 -16.93
CA ILE A 37 -35.12 4.63 -17.91
C ILE A 37 -34.36 4.05 -19.11
N ARG A 38 -35.06 3.88 -20.25
CA ARG A 38 -34.44 3.61 -21.55
C ARG A 38 -33.47 4.75 -21.88
N ARG A 39 -32.16 4.48 -21.87
CA ARG A 39 -31.13 5.39 -22.42
C ARG A 39 -30.61 4.85 -23.74
N TRP A 40 -30.73 5.69 -24.77
CA TRP A 40 -30.03 5.56 -26.04
C TRP A 40 -28.52 5.66 -25.82
N VAL A 41 -27.76 4.77 -26.47
CA VAL A 41 -26.28 4.77 -26.46
C VAL A 41 -25.82 5.31 -27.82
N PRO A 42 -25.09 6.44 -27.88
CA PRO A 42 -24.37 6.81 -29.09
C PRO A 42 -23.06 6.00 -29.17
N ALA A 43 -22.78 5.49 -30.36
CA ALA A 43 -21.53 4.80 -30.68
C ALA A 43 -20.35 5.79 -30.56
N VAL A 44 -19.41 5.51 -29.65
CA VAL A 44 -18.14 6.24 -29.55
C VAL A 44 -17.04 5.36 -30.12
N ALA A 45 -16.29 5.95 -31.05
CA ALA A 45 -15.18 5.34 -31.76
C ALA A 45 -14.06 4.88 -30.78
N VAL A 46 -13.58 3.66 -31.02
CA VAL A 46 -12.50 3.03 -30.25
C VAL A 46 -11.16 3.57 -30.78
N GLY A 47 -10.53 4.45 -29.99
CA GLY A 47 -9.12 4.78 -30.16
C GLY A 47 -8.25 3.66 -29.58
N ALA A 48 -7.38 3.07 -30.40
CA ALA A 48 -6.46 2.01 -30.01
C ALA A 48 -5.45 2.49 -28.97
N VAL A 49 -5.38 1.82 -27.82
CA VAL A 49 -4.31 1.99 -26.83
C VAL A 49 -3.30 0.87 -27.06
N ALA A 50 -2.05 1.25 -27.31
CA ALA A 50 -0.93 0.33 -27.44
C ALA A 50 -0.69 -0.42 -26.13
N ALA A 51 -0.84 -1.75 -26.16
CA ALA A 51 -0.48 -2.62 -25.06
C ALA A 51 1.03 -2.82 -25.03
N VAL A 52 1.69 -2.33 -23.97
CA VAL A 52 3.08 -2.70 -23.67
C VAL A 52 3.04 -3.98 -22.86
N ALA A 53 3.41 -5.10 -23.49
CA ALA A 53 3.57 -6.37 -22.82
C ALA A 53 4.88 -6.37 -22.00
N VAL A 54 4.78 -6.48 -20.68
CA VAL A 54 5.93 -6.76 -19.80
C VAL A 54 5.67 -8.10 -19.13
N GLY A 55 6.54 -9.08 -19.41
CA GLY A 55 6.45 -10.43 -18.87
C GLY A 55 6.57 -10.45 -17.36
N GLY A 56 5.70 -11.22 -16.69
CA GLY A 56 5.76 -11.43 -15.25
C GLY A 56 6.89 -12.39 -14.87
N VAL A 57 7.65 -12.03 -13.85
CA VAL A 57 8.60 -12.93 -13.16
C VAL A 57 8.07 -13.21 -11.76
N VAL A 58 7.95 -14.48 -11.42
CA VAL A 58 7.63 -14.99 -10.08
C VAL A 58 8.90 -14.95 -9.23
N ILE A 59 8.88 -14.29 -8.07
CA ILE A 59 9.98 -14.33 -7.09
C ILE A 59 9.62 -15.30 -5.96
N GLY A 60 10.38 -16.39 -5.84
CA GLY A 60 10.35 -17.31 -4.70
C GLY A 60 11.21 -16.80 -3.54
N ARG A 61 10.77 -17.09 -2.30
CA ARG A 61 11.44 -16.75 -1.04
C ARG A 61 12.81 -17.47 -0.90
N LEU A 62 13.83 -16.77 -0.43
CA LEU A 62 15.13 -17.35 -0.02
C LEU A 62 15.13 -17.67 1.47
N ASN A 63 15.52 -18.90 1.82
CA ASN A 63 15.78 -19.35 3.18
C ASN A 63 17.24 -19.09 3.60
N THR A 64 17.37 -18.86 4.90
CA THR A 64 18.52 -18.56 5.77
C THR A 64 19.65 -19.60 5.81
N ALA A 65 20.90 -19.14 5.95
CA ALA A 65 21.98 -19.85 6.68
C ALA A 65 23.05 -18.87 7.24
N SER A 66 23.54 -19.20 8.44
CA SER A 66 24.36 -18.46 9.43
C SER A 66 25.90 -18.36 9.15
N PRO A 67 26.70 -17.59 9.97
CA PRO A 67 28.10 -17.15 9.72
C PRO A 67 29.15 -17.91 10.59
N PRO A 68 30.43 -17.50 10.86
CA PRO A 68 31.49 -16.64 10.24
C PRO A 68 32.87 -17.42 10.10
N PRO A 69 34.12 -16.85 9.98
CA PRO A 69 34.83 -16.20 11.11
C PRO A 69 35.83 -15.04 10.82
N VAL A 70 36.05 -14.29 11.91
CA VAL A 70 37.12 -13.39 12.40
C VAL A 70 38.50 -13.41 11.72
N GLY A 71 39.07 -12.20 11.53
CA GLY A 71 40.51 -11.97 11.39
C GLY A 71 40.88 -10.52 11.71
N GLY A 72 41.56 -10.29 12.85
CA GLY A 72 41.93 -8.97 13.35
C GLY A 72 43.18 -8.37 12.70
N ARG A 73 43.30 -7.04 12.74
CA ARG A 73 44.59 -6.31 12.65
C ARG A 73 44.51 -4.95 13.38
N THR A 74 45.58 -4.69 14.11
CA THR A 74 45.90 -3.65 15.11
C THR A 74 46.03 -2.25 14.48
N PRO A 75 45.85 -1.14 15.24
CA PRO A 75 45.67 0.20 14.69
C PRO A 75 46.98 1.00 14.60
N THR A 76 47.06 1.90 13.61
CA THR A 76 48.06 2.98 13.58
C THR A 76 47.32 4.32 13.42
N PRO A 77 47.57 5.33 14.28
CA PRO A 77 46.87 6.60 14.23
C PRO A 77 47.60 7.61 13.34
N SER A 78 46.85 8.45 12.62
CA SER A 78 47.06 9.91 12.53
C SER A 78 46.15 10.57 11.49
N LEU A 79 45.38 11.55 11.98
CA LEU A 79 45.09 12.88 11.38
C LEU A 79 44.59 12.88 9.92
N SER A 80 43.33 13.21 9.61
CA SER A 80 42.72 14.52 9.87
C SER A 80 41.20 14.42 9.70
N LEU A 81 40.42 14.89 10.68
CA LEU A 81 38.98 15.08 10.55
C LEU A 81 38.71 16.29 9.63
N SER A 82 38.61 16.04 8.33
CA SER A 82 37.77 16.87 7.48
C SER A 82 36.34 16.38 7.65
N ALA A 83 35.54 17.12 8.42
CA ALA A 83 34.11 16.88 8.52
C ALA A 83 33.53 16.78 7.10
N PRO A 84 32.79 15.71 6.73
CA PRO A 84 32.11 15.69 5.45
C PRO A 84 31.12 16.86 5.45
N ALA A 85 31.30 17.77 4.48
CA ALA A 85 30.38 18.86 4.21
C ALA A 85 28.96 18.29 4.20
N THR A 86 28.20 18.61 5.24
CA THR A 86 26.82 18.14 5.40
C THR A 86 26.02 18.82 4.32
N LYS A 87 25.82 18.11 3.20
CA LYS A 87 24.89 18.53 2.15
C LYS A 87 23.56 18.82 2.85
N PRO A 88 22.92 19.98 2.63
CA PRO A 88 21.62 20.27 3.22
C PRO A 88 20.68 19.10 2.94
N ALA A 89 19.99 18.62 3.97
CA ALA A 89 19.04 17.52 3.83
C ALA A 89 17.98 17.92 2.79
N GLU A 90 18.06 17.33 1.61
CA GLU A 90 17.10 17.54 0.54
C GLU A 90 15.72 17.07 1.02
N ALA A 91 14.70 17.93 0.87
CA ALA A 91 13.35 17.58 1.26
C ALA A 91 12.89 16.34 0.47
N PRO A 92 12.23 15.36 1.10
CA PRO A 92 11.82 14.15 0.40
C PRO A 92 10.86 14.47 -0.75
N ALA A 93 11.11 13.91 -1.93
CA ALA A 93 10.19 14.09 -3.06
C ALA A 93 8.84 13.42 -2.76
N ASP A 94 7.74 14.14 -2.94
CA ASP A 94 6.39 13.64 -2.67
C ASP A 94 5.88 12.78 -3.84
N VAL A 95 5.43 11.56 -3.53
CA VAL A 95 4.91 10.60 -4.50
C VAL A 95 3.40 10.76 -4.71
N ASP A 96 2.71 11.37 -3.74
CA ASP A 96 1.27 11.57 -3.78
C ASP A 96 0.90 12.70 -4.75
N LEU A 97 0.08 12.38 -5.76
CA LEU A 97 -0.50 13.37 -6.68
C LEU A 97 -1.93 13.74 -6.32
N GLY A 98 -2.47 13.19 -5.22
CA GLY A 98 -3.80 13.51 -4.73
C GLY A 98 -4.81 12.37 -4.83
N PRO A 99 -6.06 12.62 -4.42
CA PRO A 99 -7.16 11.68 -4.58
C PRO A 99 -7.37 11.30 -6.05
N LEU A 100 -7.69 10.02 -6.31
CA LEU A 100 -8.00 9.56 -7.65
C LEU A 100 -9.44 9.91 -8.03
N ALA A 101 -9.62 10.85 -8.96
CA ALA A 101 -10.93 11.14 -9.55
C ALA A 101 -11.44 9.94 -10.37
N GLY A 102 -12.73 9.63 -10.27
CA GLY A 102 -13.33 8.51 -11.04
C GLY A 102 -12.84 7.12 -10.62
N ALA A 103 -12.35 6.96 -9.38
CA ALA A 103 -11.75 5.71 -8.90
C ALA A 103 -12.63 4.47 -9.13
N ALA A 104 -13.96 4.57 -8.95
CA ALA A 104 -14.88 3.46 -9.18
C ALA A 104 -14.92 3.01 -10.65
N GLU A 105 -14.91 3.96 -11.60
CA GLU A 105 -14.90 3.67 -13.04
C GLU A 105 -13.55 3.08 -13.48
N ILE A 106 -12.45 3.61 -12.93
CA ILE A 106 -11.11 3.07 -13.15
C ILE A 106 -11.03 1.64 -12.60
N ALA A 107 -11.53 1.42 -11.37
CA ALA A 107 -11.58 0.09 -10.76
C ALA A 107 -12.37 -0.90 -11.64
N SER A 108 -13.56 -0.54 -12.10
CA SER A 108 -14.38 -1.42 -12.93
C SER A 108 -13.75 -1.79 -14.28
N ARG A 109 -12.95 -0.89 -14.85
CA ARG A 109 -12.28 -1.12 -16.15
C ARG A 109 -10.96 -1.87 -16.01
N SER A 110 -10.17 -1.53 -15.00
CA SER A 110 -8.78 -1.95 -14.89
C SER A 110 -8.54 -3.03 -13.82
N CYS A 111 -9.37 -3.11 -12.79
CA CYS A 111 -9.21 -4.05 -11.68
C CYS A 111 -10.17 -5.23 -11.84
N LYS A 112 -9.91 -6.11 -12.81
CA LYS A 112 -10.77 -7.27 -13.13
C LYS A 112 -10.75 -8.35 -12.04
N ILE A 113 -11.35 -8.07 -10.88
CA ILE A 113 -11.48 -8.99 -9.75
C ILE A 113 -12.82 -9.74 -9.80
N GLN A 114 -12.92 -10.76 -10.67
CA GLN A 114 -14.12 -11.58 -10.85
C GLN A 114 -15.40 -10.81 -11.24
N PRO A 115 -16.45 -11.50 -11.74
CA PRO A 115 -17.73 -10.84 -12.00
C PRO A 115 -18.39 -10.37 -10.70
N GLY A 116 -18.79 -9.09 -10.65
CA GLY A 116 -19.51 -8.51 -9.52
C GLY A 116 -19.32 -7.00 -9.39
N PRO A 117 -20.09 -6.34 -8.50
CA PRO A 117 -19.84 -4.94 -8.16
C PRO A 117 -18.51 -4.81 -7.42
N ILE A 118 -17.70 -3.83 -7.84
CA ILE A 118 -16.43 -3.50 -7.19
C ILE A 118 -16.63 -2.28 -6.29
N GLN A 119 -16.22 -2.41 -5.04
CA GLN A 119 -16.13 -1.33 -4.07
C GLN A 119 -14.68 -0.84 -3.99
N VAL A 120 -14.47 0.47 -4.11
CA VAL A 120 -13.16 1.09 -3.85
C VAL A 120 -13.07 1.38 -2.36
N LEU A 121 -12.07 0.79 -1.69
CA LEU A 121 -11.79 1.01 -0.27
C LEU A 121 -10.80 2.18 -0.07
N TRP A 122 -9.85 2.32 -1.00
CA TRP A 122 -8.85 3.37 -1.01
C TRP A 122 -8.34 3.58 -2.43
N ALA A 123 -8.04 4.82 -2.82
CA ALA A 123 -7.46 5.09 -4.13
C ALA A 123 -6.69 6.41 -4.15
N ARG A 124 -5.53 6.41 -4.82
CA ARG A 124 -4.70 7.60 -5.03
C ARG A 124 -4.14 7.63 -6.44
N GLN A 125 -3.89 8.85 -6.92
CA GLN A 125 -3.01 9.09 -8.03
C GLN A 125 -1.59 9.26 -7.47
N VAL A 126 -0.63 8.51 -8.01
CA VAL A 126 0.78 8.59 -7.61
C VAL A 126 1.67 8.84 -8.82
N GLN A 127 2.91 9.26 -8.58
CA GLN A 127 3.92 9.31 -9.63
C GLN A 127 4.14 7.90 -10.20
N GLY A 128 4.12 7.74 -11.53
CA GLY A 128 4.40 6.45 -12.16
C GLY A 128 5.88 6.16 -12.31
N ALA A 129 6.24 4.95 -12.76
CA ALA A 129 7.63 4.51 -12.86
C ALA A 129 8.46 5.34 -13.85
N ALA A 130 7.83 5.81 -14.93
CA ALA A 130 8.46 6.69 -15.92
C ALA A 130 8.41 8.16 -15.46
N ALA A 131 9.43 8.93 -15.83
CA ALA A 131 9.48 10.36 -15.50
C ALA A 131 8.25 11.09 -16.04
N GLY A 132 7.53 11.81 -15.17
CA GLY A 132 6.32 12.55 -15.52
C GLY A 132 5.06 11.70 -15.72
N SER A 133 5.15 10.37 -15.68
CA SER A 133 3.96 9.53 -15.75
C SER A 133 3.21 9.51 -14.43
N LYS A 134 1.94 9.10 -14.48
CA LYS A 134 1.06 8.98 -13.32
C LYS A 134 0.45 7.59 -13.30
N GLU A 135 0.31 7.02 -12.12
CA GLU A 135 -0.29 5.71 -11.91
C GLU A 135 -1.44 5.81 -10.91
N ALA A 136 -2.45 5.00 -11.12
CA ALA A 136 -3.57 4.88 -10.19
C ALA A 136 -3.37 3.61 -9.36
N VAL A 137 -3.31 3.77 -8.05
CA VAL A 137 -3.21 2.65 -7.09
C VAL A 137 -4.50 2.62 -6.29
N LEU A 138 -5.12 1.44 -6.26
CA LEU A 138 -6.41 1.22 -5.65
C LEU A 138 -6.35 0.01 -4.71
N LEU A 139 -7.04 0.10 -3.59
CA LEU A 139 -7.47 -1.04 -2.81
C LEU A 139 -8.95 -1.24 -3.10
N VAL A 140 -9.29 -2.42 -3.62
CA VAL A 140 -10.64 -2.74 -4.06
C VAL A 140 -11.14 -3.98 -3.34
N LYS A 141 -12.47 -4.05 -3.20
CA LYS A 141 -13.19 -5.21 -2.72
C LYS A 141 -14.21 -5.62 -3.78
N GLY A 142 -14.19 -6.89 -4.16
CA GLY A 142 -15.15 -7.48 -5.07
C GLY A 142 -15.83 -8.69 -4.43
N SER A 143 -16.23 -9.62 -5.27
CA SER A 143 -16.76 -10.91 -4.83
C SER A 143 -15.68 -11.70 -4.09
N ALA A 144 -16.06 -12.37 -3.00
CA ALA A 144 -15.21 -13.33 -2.30
C ALA A 144 -14.70 -14.40 -3.27
N GLN A 145 -13.42 -14.75 -3.19
CA GLN A 145 -12.92 -15.88 -3.96
C GLN A 145 -13.07 -17.17 -3.13
N PRO A 146 -13.67 -18.23 -3.68
CA PRO A 146 -13.79 -19.50 -2.96
C PRO A 146 -12.40 -20.10 -2.71
N GLY A 147 -12.17 -20.62 -1.50
CA GLY A 147 -10.93 -21.33 -1.15
C GLY A 147 -10.29 -20.95 0.19
N GLY A 148 -10.90 -20.09 1.01
CA GLY A 148 -10.48 -19.86 2.39
C GLY A 148 -9.25 -18.96 2.57
N THR A 149 -8.65 -18.47 1.47
CA THR A 149 -7.44 -17.63 1.50
C THR A 149 -7.73 -16.16 1.14
N TYR A 150 -8.81 -15.93 0.39
CA TYR A 150 -9.18 -14.64 -0.20
C TYR A 150 -10.70 -14.40 -0.08
N ASP A 151 -11.30 -14.89 1.00
CA ASP A 151 -12.73 -14.83 1.27
C ASP A 151 -13.20 -13.38 1.45
N HIS A 152 -12.32 -12.45 1.82
CA HIS A 152 -12.68 -11.02 1.86
C HIS A 152 -12.84 -10.41 0.47
N GLY A 153 -12.33 -11.05 -0.60
CA GLY A 153 -12.41 -10.55 -1.97
C GLY A 153 -11.64 -9.24 -2.19
N ILE A 154 -10.58 -9.01 -1.41
CA ILE A 154 -9.81 -7.76 -1.43
C ILE A 154 -8.59 -7.92 -2.35
N ALA A 155 -8.30 -6.88 -3.13
CA ALA A 155 -7.10 -6.83 -3.96
C ALA A 155 -6.49 -5.43 -4.00
N VAL A 156 -5.16 -5.37 -4.09
CA VAL A 156 -4.44 -4.18 -4.50
C VAL A 156 -4.36 -4.17 -6.02
N CYS A 157 -4.74 -3.06 -6.63
CA CYS A 157 -4.77 -2.88 -8.07
C CYS A 157 -3.97 -1.65 -8.47
N GLN A 158 -2.94 -1.86 -9.28
CA GLN A 158 -2.25 -0.81 -10.01
C GLN A 158 -2.86 -0.77 -11.41
N ALA A 159 -3.67 0.26 -11.69
CA ALA A 159 -4.52 0.29 -12.88
C ALA A 159 -3.68 0.16 -14.17
N GLY A 160 -4.02 -0.84 -15.00
CA GLY A 160 -3.32 -1.11 -16.25
C GLY A 160 -2.01 -1.90 -16.12
N ALA A 161 -1.64 -2.32 -14.90
CA ALA A 161 -0.42 -3.08 -14.65
C ALA A 161 -0.72 -4.43 -13.99
N MET A 162 -1.02 -4.42 -12.68
CA MET A 162 -1.12 -5.65 -11.89
C MET A 162 -2.21 -5.59 -10.84
N ILE A 163 -2.72 -6.77 -10.52
CA ILE A 163 -3.70 -6.99 -9.45
C ILE A 163 -3.10 -8.05 -8.53
N THR A 164 -2.96 -7.70 -7.25
CA THR A 164 -2.44 -8.61 -6.20
C THR A 164 -3.58 -8.86 -5.22
N PRO A 165 -4.12 -10.09 -5.13
CA PRO A 165 -5.11 -10.42 -4.12
C PRO A 165 -4.49 -10.32 -2.72
N VAL A 166 -5.23 -9.76 -1.76
CA VAL A 166 -4.81 -9.61 -0.37
C VAL A 166 -5.28 -10.83 0.39
N ARG A 167 -4.36 -11.54 1.08
CA ARG A 167 -4.74 -12.72 1.86
C ARG A 167 -5.57 -12.31 3.06
N ASP A 168 -6.51 -13.17 3.46
CA ASP A 168 -7.36 -12.87 4.61
C ASP A 168 -6.53 -12.71 5.89
N THR A 169 -5.45 -13.49 6.06
CA THR A 169 -4.52 -13.36 7.19
C THR A 169 -3.79 -12.02 7.22
N GLU A 170 -3.49 -11.43 6.06
CA GLU A 170 -2.85 -10.11 5.95
C GLU A 170 -3.87 -9.00 6.21
N TRP A 171 -5.12 -9.21 5.80
CA TRP A 171 -6.21 -8.30 6.06
C TRP A 171 -6.61 -8.27 7.54
N ASP A 172 -6.75 -9.44 8.16
CA ASP A 172 -7.24 -9.60 9.53
C ASP A 172 -6.15 -9.39 10.59
N GLU A 173 -4.88 -9.30 10.18
CA GLU A 173 -3.78 -9.05 11.12
C GLU A 173 -4.10 -7.78 11.93
N PRO A 174 -4.19 -7.89 13.28
CA PRO A 174 -4.44 -6.74 14.10
C PRO A 174 -3.26 -5.78 13.94
N THR A 175 -3.54 -4.56 13.51
CA THR A 175 -2.54 -3.50 13.43
C THR A 175 -1.89 -3.19 14.79
N GLY A 176 -2.32 -3.82 15.89
CA GLY A 176 -1.64 -3.75 17.19
C GLY A 176 -0.31 -4.51 17.26
N ALA A 177 -0.08 -5.54 16.45
CA ALA A 177 1.15 -6.34 16.46
C ALA A 177 2.26 -5.77 15.55
N ARG A 178 1.88 -5.01 14.52
CA ARG A 178 2.77 -4.36 13.55
C ARG A 178 2.24 -2.99 13.20
N ASP A 179 3.10 -1.97 13.21
CA ASP A 179 2.69 -0.61 12.86
C ASP A 179 2.34 -0.46 11.36
N LEU A 180 2.93 -1.31 10.51
CA LEU A 180 2.60 -1.48 9.09
C LEU A 180 2.45 -2.97 8.76
N THR A 181 1.33 -3.35 8.14
CA THR A 181 1.11 -4.71 7.61
C THR A 181 1.04 -4.65 6.09
N PRO A 182 1.90 -5.35 5.35
CA PRO A 182 1.88 -5.32 3.88
C PRO A 182 0.62 -6.01 3.36
N LEU A 183 -0.10 -5.35 2.45
CA LEU A 183 -1.28 -5.88 1.76
C LEU A 183 -0.95 -6.33 0.34
N GLY A 184 0.04 -5.71 -0.29
CA GLY A 184 0.46 -6.06 -1.63
C GLY A 184 1.66 -5.24 -2.06
N SER A 185 2.51 -5.85 -2.86
CA SER A 185 3.70 -5.23 -3.43
C SER A 185 3.77 -5.49 -4.92
N GLY A 186 4.42 -4.58 -5.64
CA GLY A 186 4.71 -4.71 -7.05
C GLY A 186 5.96 -3.94 -7.39
N GLY A 187 6.45 -4.08 -8.62
CA GLY A 187 7.66 -3.40 -9.02
C GLY A 187 8.30 -4.01 -10.24
N ILE A 188 9.22 -3.25 -10.82
CA ILE A 188 10.08 -3.67 -11.91
C ILE A 188 11.49 -3.18 -11.58
N SER A 189 12.45 -4.10 -11.63
CA SER A 189 13.87 -3.77 -11.55
C SER A 189 14.52 -4.11 -12.87
N THR A 190 14.69 -3.11 -13.73
CA THR A 190 15.32 -3.24 -15.04
C THR A 190 16.39 -2.16 -15.17
N PRO A 191 17.68 -2.51 -15.35
CA PRO A 191 18.71 -1.51 -15.55
C PRO A 191 18.30 -0.52 -16.65
N PRO A 192 18.48 0.78 -16.43
CA PRO A 192 19.24 1.38 -15.35
C PRO A 192 18.38 1.84 -14.14
N SER A 193 17.15 1.34 -13.95
CA SER A 193 16.27 1.75 -12.86
C SER A 193 15.79 0.59 -11.99
N ALA A 194 15.45 0.90 -10.74
CA ALA A 194 14.72 0.00 -9.87
C ALA A 194 13.50 0.72 -9.33
N TYR A 195 12.35 0.07 -9.39
CA TYR A 195 11.08 0.55 -8.88
C TYR A 195 10.38 -0.59 -8.14
N VAL A 196 10.07 -0.38 -6.87
CA VAL A 196 9.22 -1.26 -6.06
C VAL A 196 8.24 -0.38 -5.32
N TRP A 197 7.02 -0.87 -5.16
CA TRP A 197 6.01 -0.24 -4.33
C TRP A 197 5.40 -1.26 -3.37
N THR A 198 4.85 -0.78 -2.27
CA THR A 198 4.10 -1.61 -1.33
C THR A 198 2.97 -0.81 -0.72
N LEU A 199 1.77 -1.38 -0.73
CA LEU A 199 0.62 -0.86 0.00
C LEU A 199 0.55 -1.58 1.35
N TYR A 200 0.44 -0.80 2.41
CA TYR A 200 0.31 -1.27 3.78
C TYR A 200 -1.04 -0.87 4.36
N ARG A 201 -1.56 -1.70 5.25
CA ARG A 201 -2.45 -1.26 6.30
C ARG A 201 -1.59 -0.56 7.37
N ALA A 202 -1.96 0.66 7.72
CA ALA A 202 -1.20 1.49 8.63
C ALA A 202 -1.96 1.73 9.94
N ARG A 203 -1.26 1.72 11.06
CA ARG A 203 -1.85 2.14 12.33
C ARG A 203 -2.22 3.63 12.32
N PRO A 204 -3.24 4.02 13.11
CA PRO A 204 -3.66 5.42 13.22
C PRO A 204 -2.58 6.38 13.72
N ASN A 205 -1.56 5.90 14.44
CA ASN A 205 -0.47 6.74 14.94
C ASN A 205 0.59 7.07 13.87
N ILE A 206 0.62 6.36 12.73
CA ILE A 206 1.50 6.71 11.62
C ILE A 206 0.89 7.87 10.86
N ALA A 207 1.62 8.98 10.76
CA ALA A 207 1.23 10.16 10.00
C ALA A 207 2.05 10.35 8.71
N ARG A 208 3.24 9.76 8.64
CA ARG A 208 4.13 9.88 7.49
C ARG A 208 4.99 8.62 7.35
N ILE A 209 5.26 8.24 6.11
CA ILE A 209 6.31 7.28 5.79
C ILE A 209 7.28 7.91 4.78
N GLU A 210 8.53 7.47 4.86
CA GLU A 210 9.55 7.83 3.90
C GLU A 210 10.32 6.58 3.47
N THR A 211 10.72 6.55 2.21
CA THR A 211 11.34 5.40 1.56
C THR A 211 12.57 5.81 0.77
N ARG A 212 13.52 4.89 0.64
CA ARG A 212 14.66 5.02 -0.26
C ARG A 212 15.25 3.65 -0.59
N TYR A 213 16.17 3.61 -1.54
CA TYR A 213 17.09 2.50 -1.68
C TYR A 213 18.45 2.82 -1.06
N VAL A 214 19.09 1.81 -0.49
CA VAL A 214 20.49 1.84 -0.04
C VAL A 214 21.30 0.79 -0.76
N TRP A 215 22.58 1.04 -0.94
CA TRP A 215 23.53 0.10 -1.54
C TRP A 215 24.94 0.37 -1.01
N GLN A 216 25.88 -0.52 -1.34
CA GLN A 216 27.26 -0.33 -0.94
C GLN A 216 27.83 0.98 -1.53
N GLY A 217 28.14 1.94 -0.66
CA GLY A 217 28.72 3.22 -1.04
C GLY A 217 27.71 4.30 -1.43
N GLY A 218 26.39 4.10 -1.22
CA GLY A 218 25.42 5.15 -1.47
C GLY A 218 23.98 4.85 -1.09
N SER A 219 23.12 5.84 -1.31
CA SER A 219 21.68 5.72 -1.13
C SER A 219 20.95 6.67 -2.08
N SER A 220 19.71 6.34 -2.45
CA SER A 220 18.85 7.30 -3.13
C SER A 220 18.39 8.38 -2.14
N PRO A 221 17.93 9.54 -2.63
CA PRO A 221 17.20 10.49 -1.79
C PRO A 221 16.00 9.82 -1.12
N TRP A 222 15.63 10.32 0.06
CA TRP A 222 14.37 9.97 0.68
C TRP A 222 13.20 10.45 -0.18
N ARG A 223 12.13 9.67 -0.22
CA ARG A 223 10.86 10.01 -0.84
C ARG A 223 9.77 9.89 0.18
N LYS A 224 8.80 10.79 0.13
CA LYS A 224 7.63 10.76 1.00
C LYS A 224 6.57 9.88 0.35
N GLY A 225 6.14 8.84 1.08
CA GLY A 225 5.03 8.00 0.67
C GLY A 225 3.68 8.63 1.03
N VAL A 226 2.60 7.92 0.72
CA VAL A 226 1.24 8.36 1.05
C VAL A 226 0.82 7.74 2.37
N VAL A 227 0.21 8.50 3.28
CA VAL A 227 -0.47 7.96 4.46
C VAL A 227 -1.85 8.60 4.58
N THR A 228 -2.91 7.82 4.41
CA THR A 228 -4.29 8.33 4.50
C THR A 228 -5.29 7.19 4.66
N GLY A 229 -6.36 7.45 5.42
CA GLY A 229 -7.47 6.51 5.60
C GLY A 229 -7.09 5.17 6.24
N GLY A 230 -6.02 5.13 7.05
CA GLY A 230 -5.53 3.88 7.65
C GLY A 230 -4.68 3.02 6.71
N PHE A 231 -4.22 3.58 5.59
CA PHE A 231 -3.33 2.91 4.64
C PHE A 231 -2.08 3.76 4.39
N ALA A 232 -1.00 3.08 4.03
CA ALA A 232 0.24 3.72 3.61
C ALA A 232 0.75 3.15 2.29
N PHE A 233 1.12 4.01 1.34
CA PHE A 233 1.73 3.61 0.07
C PHE A 233 3.20 4.02 0.04
N ALA A 234 4.07 3.02 0.02
CA ALA A 234 5.51 3.15 -0.07
C ALA A 234 5.98 3.02 -1.51
N ASP A 235 6.90 3.89 -1.91
CA ASP A 235 7.46 3.94 -3.26
C ASP A 235 8.98 4.01 -3.19
N PHE A 236 9.62 2.94 -3.61
CA PHE A 236 11.06 2.80 -3.68
C PHE A 236 11.45 2.96 -5.14
N ARG A 237 12.13 4.05 -5.48
CA ARG A 237 12.66 4.23 -6.84
C ARG A 237 14.02 4.87 -6.88
N VAL A 238 14.84 4.38 -7.79
CA VAL A 238 16.16 4.92 -8.08
C VAL A 238 16.49 4.69 -9.55
N SER A 239 17.15 5.67 -10.15
CA SER A 239 17.72 5.56 -11.49
C SER A 239 19.23 5.69 -11.39
N PHE A 240 19.94 4.86 -12.14
CA PHE A 240 21.38 4.85 -12.24
C PHE A 240 21.79 5.37 -13.62
N THR A 241 23.01 5.87 -13.78
CA THR A 241 23.51 6.31 -15.09
C THR A 241 23.92 5.13 -15.97
N LYS A 242 24.27 3.99 -15.36
CA LYS A 242 24.76 2.79 -16.05
C LYS A 242 24.02 1.53 -15.58
N LYS A 243 24.53 0.88 -14.53
CA LYS A 243 23.97 -0.35 -13.98
C LYS A 243 23.61 -0.14 -12.52
N ALA A 244 22.58 -0.85 -12.05
CA ALA A 244 22.27 -0.94 -10.63
C ALA A 244 23.46 -1.54 -9.85
N PRO A 245 23.87 -0.94 -8.73
CA PRO A 245 24.89 -1.50 -7.86
C PRO A 245 24.37 -2.81 -7.22
N PRO A 246 25.27 -3.74 -6.85
CA PRO A 246 24.88 -4.90 -6.06
C PRO A 246 24.41 -4.48 -4.66
N GLY A 247 23.60 -5.33 -4.02
CA GLY A 247 23.13 -5.10 -2.65
C GLY A 247 22.15 -3.93 -2.55
N LEU A 248 21.27 -3.76 -3.55
CA LEU A 248 20.22 -2.75 -3.50
C LEU A 248 19.14 -3.20 -2.52
N GLU A 249 18.99 -2.49 -1.41
CA GLU A 249 18.04 -2.81 -0.35
C GLU A 249 17.05 -1.65 -0.16
N PRO A 250 15.74 -1.94 -0.07
CA PRO A 250 14.78 -0.92 0.32
C PRO A 250 15.00 -0.53 1.78
N GLU A 251 14.77 0.74 2.11
CA GLU A 251 14.69 1.24 3.48
C GLU A 251 13.40 2.05 3.65
N LEU A 252 12.68 1.77 4.73
CA LEU A 252 11.45 2.45 5.10
C LEU A 252 11.55 2.98 6.53
N ARG A 253 11.11 4.22 6.73
CA ARG A 253 10.92 4.80 8.06
C ARG A 253 9.52 5.40 8.17
N ALA A 254 8.92 5.27 9.34
CA ALA A 254 7.61 5.83 9.66
C ALA A 254 7.73 6.85 10.77
N TYR A 255 6.79 7.79 10.79
CA TYR A 255 6.73 8.87 11.76
C TYR A 255 5.31 9.07 12.27
N ASP A 256 5.20 9.47 13.53
CA ASP A 256 3.95 9.93 14.10
C ASP A 256 3.63 11.38 13.71
N ALA A 257 2.48 11.88 14.15
CA ALA A 257 2.03 13.24 13.88
C ALA A 257 2.95 14.33 14.48
N ALA A 258 3.75 13.99 15.50
CA ALA A 258 4.75 14.87 16.09
C ALA A 258 6.12 14.77 15.37
N GLY A 259 6.22 13.97 14.32
CA GLY A 259 7.46 13.74 13.57
C GLY A 259 8.44 12.81 14.28
N ARG A 260 8.03 12.10 15.33
CA ARG A 260 8.87 11.13 16.03
C ARG A 260 8.90 9.80 15.26
N PRO A 261 10.05 9.13 15.17
CA PRO A 261 10.15 7.86 14.47
C PRO A 261 9.28 6.79 15.14
N VAL A 262 8.54 6.05 14.33
CA VAL A 262 7.78 4.87 14.75
C VAL A 262 8.56 3.63 14.31
N PRO A 263 8.87 2.70 15.24
CA PRO A 263 9.52 1.45 14.87
C PRO A 263 8.68 0.70 13.83
N VAL A 264 9.28 0.36 12.71
CA VAL A 264 8.64 -0.44 11.67
C VAL A 264 9.57 -1.57 11.32
N LYS A 265 9.00 -2.77 11.15
CA LYS A 265 9.73 -3.88 10.55
C LYS A 265 9.43 -3.85 9.07
N PRO A 266 10.40 -3.48 8.22
CA PRO A 266 10.22 -3.64 6.81
C PRO A 266 10.22 -5.14 6.48
N TRP A 267 9.08 -5.62 5.95
CA TRP A 267 8.80 -6.96 5.36
C TRP A 267 9.00 -8.22 6.23
#